data_AF-A0A6P1YQC6-F1
#
_entry.id   AF-A0A6P1YQC6-F1
#
_cell.length_a   1.000
_cell.length_b   1.000
_cell.length_c   1.000
_cell.angle_alpha   90.00
_cell.angle_beta   90.00
_cell.angle_gamma   90.00
#
_symmetry.space_group_name_H-M   'P 1'
#
loop_
_entity.id
_entity.type
_entity.pdbx_description
1 polymer ?
#
loop_
_entity_poly.entity_id
_entity_poly.type
_entity_poly.pdbx_seq_one_letter_code
_entity_poly.pdbx_strand_id
1 'polypeptide(L)'
;MAGLLNDGGFHERVPFGWSICVHNARLYAFHVESISVQNTPSKALLAELHDAVLDIVAVINRPDRDERLIEEAGIRLDRALFPLLVLTERVGRIGVVELAARVGRDHSTVSRQIAKLVALGLLERRPSATDGRQRELHATSAGQAMARKIDDARERLAREALTGWSEQEVSALGQSLRRYANALAAL
;
A
#
# COMPACT_ATOMS: atom_id res chain seq x y z
N MET A 1 4.99 -34.28 -41.61
CA MET A 1 6.09 -34.00 -40.66
C MET A 1 6.01 -32.52 -40.32
N ALA A 2 5.27 -32.15 -39.26
CA ALA A 2 5.79 -31.99 -37.89
C ALA A 2 6.93 -30.96 -37.87
N GLY A 3 6.63 -29.68 -37.62
CA GLY A 3 6.82 -29.01 -36.31
C GLY A 3 7.92 -27.96 -36.51
N LEU A 4 7.97 -26.77 -35.92
CA LEU A 4 7.34 -26.19 -34.74
C LEU A 4 7.36 -24.65 -34.92
N LEU A 5 6.38 -24.02 -34.27
CA LEU A 5 6.22 -22.59 -34.06
C LEU A 5 7.41 -22.01 -33.26
N ASN A 6 7.70 -20.71 -33.44
CA ASN A 6 7.90 -19.87 -32.27
C ASN A 6 7.53 -18.41 -32.56
N ASP A 7 6.29 -18.09 -32.21
CA ASP A 7 5.79 -16.74 -32.01
C ASP A 7 6.53 -16.07 -30.85
N GLY A 8 7.38 -15.09 -31.16
CA GLY A 8 7.97 -14.18 -30.18
C GLY A 8 6.96 -13.12 -29.74
N GLY A 9 5.80 -13.56 -29.24
CA GLY A 9 4.82 -12.70 -28.60
C GLY A 9 5.37 -12.22 -27.25
N PHE A 10 5.73 -10.94 -27.18
CA PHE A 10 5.97 -10.24 -25.92
C PHE A 10 4.64 -10.21 -25.14
N HIS A 11 4.40 -11.25 -24.34
CA HIS A 11 3.33 -11.26 -23.35
C HIS A 11 3.69 -10.25 -22.26
N GLU A 12 3.21 -9.02 -22.45
CA GLU A 12 3.04 -8.02 -21.41
C GLU A 12 2.07 -8.59 -20.36
N ARG A 13 2.63 -9.32 -19.38
CA ARG A 13 1.91 -9.79 -18.21
C ARG A 13 1.74 -8.61 -17.26
N VAL A 14 0.63 -7.91 -17.42
CA VAL A 14 0.05 -7.01 -16.41
C VAL A 14 -0.19 -7.78 -15.10
N PRO A 15 0.45 -7.42 -13.97
CA PRO A 15 0.09 -7.97 -12.67
C PRO A 15 -1.15 -7.24 -12.16
N PHE A 16 -2.14 -8.01 -11.71
CA PHE A 16 -3.40 -7.54 -11.15
C PHE A 16 -3.20 -6.55 -9.99
N GLY A 17 -3.46 -5.26 -10.25
CA GLY A 17 -4.42 -4.47 -9.45
C GLY A 17 -4.02 -3.89 -8.09
N TRP A 18 -2.92 -3.14 -7.95
CA TRP A 18 -2.72 -2.18 -6.84
C TRP A 18 -2.17 -0.84 -7.37
N SER A 19 -2.91 -0.21 -8.28
CA SER A 19 -2.66 1.19 -8.65
C SER A 19 -3.39 2.09 -7.67
N ILE A 20 -2.65 2.89 -6.89
CA ILE A 20 -3.01 4.24 -6.43
C ILE A 20 -1.75 4.83 -5.75
N CYS A 21 -1.08 5.77 -6.44
CA CYS A 21 -0.90 7.15 -5.96
C CYS A 21 -0.21 8.05 -7.02
N VAL A 22 -1.02 8.96 -7.58
CA VAL A 22 -0.69 10.32 -8.04
C VAL A 22 0.21 10.49 -9.29
N HIS A 23 -0.43 10.71 -10.45
CA HIS A 23 0.01 11.75 -11.38
C HIS A 23 -1.15 12.47 -12.10
N ASN A 24 -0.84 13.72 -12.43
CA ASN A 24 -1.63 14.90 -12.76
C ASN A 24 -2.71 14.81 -13.87
N ALA A 25 -3.65 15.74 -13.77
CA ALA A 25 -4.81 15.98 -14.62
C ALA A 25 -4.47 16.32 -16.09
N ARG A 26 -5.32 15.86 -17.04
CA ARG A 26 -6.12 16.72 -17.94
C ARG A 26 -6.93 15.93 -18.98
N LEU A 27 -8.17 16.40 -19.15
CA LEU A 27 -9.08 16.31 -20.31
C LEU A 27 -9.70 14.93 -20.60
N TYR A 28 -10.99 14.77 -20.29
CA TYR A 28 -12.08 14.69 -21.29
C TYR A 28 -13.41 14.96 -20.57
N ALA A 29 -14.17 15.91 -21.12
CA ALA A 29 -15.52 16.25 -20.68
C ALA A 29 -16.50 15.16 -21.11
N PHE A 30 -17.29 14.63 -20.18
CA PHE A 30 -18.55 14.00 -20.50
C PHE A 30 -19.61 14.35 -19.45
N HIS A 31 -20.74 14.76 -19.98
CA HIS A 31 -21.90 15.32 -19.30
C HIS A 31 -22.62 14.21 -18.53
N VAL A 32 -22.76 14.36 -17.21
CA VAL A 32 -23.78 13.64 -16.42
C VAL A 32 -24.51 14.68 -15.60
N GLU A 33 -25.78 14.85 -15.94
CA GLU A 33 -26.72 15.73 -15.28
C GLU A 33 -26.85 15.39 -13.78
N SER A 34 -26.71 16.44 -12.98
CA SER A 34 -27.37 16.73 -11.71
C SER A 34 -28.14 15.60 -11.02
N ILE A 35 -27.51 14.93 -10.04
CA ILE A 35 -28.23 14.38 -8.89
C ILE A 35 -27.64 15.02 -7.63
N SER A 36 -28.30 16.07 -7.14
CA SER A 36 -28.05 16.60 -5.81
C SER A 36 -28.75 15.71 -4.78
N VAL A 37 -27.96 15.00 -3.99
CA VAL A 37 -28.44 14.39 -2.74
C VAL A 37 -27.47 14.79 -1.64
N GLN A 38 -27.76 15.92 -0.97
CA GLN A 38 -27.11 16.24 0.29
C GLN A 38 -27.75 15.40 1.41
N ASN A 39 -27.41 14.11 1.47
CA ASN A 39 -27.71 13.31 2.65
C ASN A 39 -26.60 13.58 3.68
N THR A 40 -26.85 14.49 4.61
CA THR A 40 -26.03 14.59 5.82
C THR A 40 -26.20 13.29 6.60
N PRO A 41 -25.12 12.51 6.84
CA PRO A 41 -25.21 11.27 7.60
C PRO A 41 -25.79 11.53 9.00
N SER A 42 -26.63 10.63 9.49
CA SER A 42 -27.13 10.74 10.85
C SER A 42 -25.97 10.60 11.86
N LYS A 43 -26.10 11.22 13.03
CA LYS A 43 -25.09 11.12 14.09
C LYS A 43 -24.80 9.66 14.48
N ALA A 44 -25.83 8.81 14.49
CA ALA A 44 -25.69 7.38 14.77
C ALA A 44 -24.83 6.67 13.71
N LEU A 45 -25.08 6.94 12.42
CA LEU A 45 -24.29 6.37 11.33
C LEU A 45 -22.82 6.81 11.38
N LEU A 46 -22.57 8.07 11.76
CA LEU A 46 -21.20 8.56 11.95
C LEU A 46 -20.48 7.87 13.11
N ALA A 47 -21.19 7.57 14.20
CA ALA A 47 -20.64 6.83 15.33
C ALA A 47 -20.32 5.38 14.96
N GLU A 48 -21.25 4.69 14.30
CA GLU A 48 -21.03 3.32 13.81
C GLU A 48 -19.85 3.24 12.83
N LEU A 49 -19.73 4.20 11.92
CA LEU A 49 -18.58 4.28 11.00
C LEU A 49 -17.28 4.50 11.78
N HIS A 50 -17.28 5.37 12.78
CA HIS A 50 -16.11 5.62 13.62
C HIS A 50 -15.68 4.37 14.37
N ASP A 51 -16.62 3.66 14.98
CA ASP A 51 -16.37 2.41 15.71
C ASP A 51 -15.81 1.34 14.77
N ALA A 52 -16.41 1.16 13.58
CA ALA A 52 -15.91 0.21 12.58
C ALA A 52 -14.47 0.54 12.12
N VAL A 53 -14.13 1.82 11.97
CA VAL A 53 -12.76 2.23 11.63
C VAL A 53 -11.80 1.93 12.78
N LEU A 54 -12.19 2.20 14.02
CA LEU A 54 -11.38 1.89 15.20
C LEU A 54 -11.17 0.39 15.35
N ASP A 55 -12.20 -0.44 15.12
CA ASP A 55 -12.10 -1.90 15.15
C ASP A 55 -11.14 -2.41 14.07
N ILE A 56 -11.24 -1.87 12.85
CA ILE A 56 -10.31 -2.20 11.75
C ILE A 56 -8.88 -1.81 12.13
N VAL A 57 -8.66 -0.60 12.64
CA VAL A 57 -7.35 -0.11 13.07
C VAL A 57 -6.80 -0.95 14.21
N ALA A 58 -7.63 -1.31 15.18
CA ALA A 58 -7.26 -2.15 16.30
C ALA A 58 -6.80 -3.52 15.80
N VAL A 59 -7.56 -4.17 14.91
CA VAL A 59 -7.23 -5.48 14.32
C VAL A 59 -5.98 -5.42 13.44
N ILE A 60 -5.82 -4.39 12.62
CA ILE A 60 -4.66 -4.24 11.73
C ILE A 60 -3.36 -4.03 12.52
N ASN A 61 -3.42 -3.29 13.62
CA ASN A 61 -2.23 -2.95 14.41
C ASN A 61 -1.86 -4.00 15.47
N ARG A 62 -2.60 -5.11 15.58
CA ARG A 62 -2.28 -6.16 16.56
C ARG A 62 -0.93 -6.81 16.24
N PRO A 63 -0.09 -7.05 17.27
CA PRO A 63 1.18 -7.75 17.11
C PRO A 63 1.17 -9.09 16.39
N ASP A 64 0.17 -9.89 16.71
CA ASP A 64 -0.07 -11.23 16.15
C ASP A 64 -0.24 -11.21 14.62
N ARG A 65 -0.79 -10.13 14.05
CA ARG A 65 -0.99 -9.98 12.60
C ARG A 65 0.31 -9.81 11.84
N ASP A 66 1.23 -8.99 12.34
CA ASP A 66 2.54 -8.79 11.70
C ASP A 66 3.38 -10.07 11.78
N GLU A 67 3.30 -10.79 12.91
CA GLU A 67 3.98 -12.09 13.09
C GLU A 67 3.44 -13.13 12.11
N ARG A 68 2.12 -13.31 12.06
CA ARG A 68 1.48 -14.22 11.10
C ARG A 68 1.86 -13.87 9.66
N LEU A 69 1.91 -12.58 9.32
CA LEU A 69 2.26 -12.15 7.97
C LEU A 69 3.74 -12.39 7.64
N ILE A 70 4.65 -12.19 8.59
CA ILE A 70 6.08 -12.49 8.46
C ILE A 70 6.30 -14.00 8.28
N GLU A 71 5.60 -14.82 9.07
CA GLU A 71 5.61 -16.28 8.99
C GLU A 71 5.11 -16.76 7.63
N GLU A 72 3.94 -16.29 7.20
CA GLU A 72 3.36 -16.60 5.88
C GLU A 72 4.26 -16.16 4.72
N ALA A 73 4.96 -15.03 4.85
CA ALA A 73 5.91 -14.57 3.84
C ALA A 73 7.23 -15.35 3.84
N GLY A 74 7.51 -16.14 4.89
CA GLY A 74 8.75 -16.89 5.05
C GLY A 74 9.99 -15.99 5.08
N ILE A 75 9.87 -14.78 5.64
CA ILE A 75 10.96 -13.80 5.70
C ILE A 75 11.55 -13.71 7.10
N ARG A 76 12.84 -13.34 7.18
CA ARG A 76 13.50 -13.00 8.44
C ARG A 76 13.79 -11.51 8.45
N LEU A 77 12.90 -10.73 9.05
CA LEU A 77 13.04 -9.30 9.19
C LEU A 77 12.44 -8.85 10.53
N ASP A 78 13.14 -7.97 11.26
CA ASP A 78 12.60 -7.31 12.45
C ASP A 78 11.22 -6.70 12.12
N ARG A 79 10.20 -7.05 12.91
CA ARG A 79 8.82 -6.57 12.72
C ARG A 79 8.72 -5.05 12.54
N ALA A 80 9.53 -4.29 13.26
CA ALA A 80 9.50 -2.83 13.22
C ALA A 80 10.04 -2.25 11.89
N LEU A 81 10.81 -3.01 11.11
CA LEU A 81 11.35 -2.60 9.81
C LEU A 81 10.38 -2.86 8.67
N PHE A 82 9.45 -3.79 8.87
CA PHE A 82 8.52 -4.27 7.86
C PHE A 82 7.66 -3.15 7.24
N PRO A 83 6.99 -2.27 8.02
CA PRO A 83 6.15 -1.22 7.43
C PRO A 83 6.94 -0.23 6.58
N LEU A 84 8.20 0.04 6.93
CA LEU A 84 9.05 0.97 6.20
C LEU A 84 9.47 0.39 4.84
N LEU A 85 9.88 -0.87 4.80
CA LEU A 85 10.26 -1.53 3.54
C LEU A 85 9.10 -1.55 2.55
N VAL A 86 7.93 -2.00 3.01
CA VAL A 86 6.71 -2.05 2.19
C VAL A 86 6.31 -0.67 1.69
N LEU A 87 6.31 0.32 2.57
CA LEU A 87 5.86 1.66 2.21
C LEU A 87 6.83 2.33 1.24
N THR A 88 8.15 2.15 1.43
CA THR A 88 9.15 2.64 0.47
C THR A 88 9.00 1.98 -0.89
N GLU A 89 8.77 0.66 -0.95
CA GLU A 89 8.54 -0.03 -2.24
C GLU A 89 7.27 0.47 -2.93
N ARG A 90 6.16 0.58 -2.19
CA ARG A 90 4.86 1.02 -2.73
C ARG A 90 4.87 2.45 -3.27
N VAL A 91 5.62 3.34 -2.63
CA VAL A 91 5.75 4.75 -3.07
C VAL A 91 6.86 4.90 -4.12
N GLY A 92 7.75 3.91 -4.23
CA GLY A 92 8.87 3.87 -5.17
C GLY A 92 10.09 4.68 -4.72
N ARG A 93 9.89 5.96 -4.37
CA ARG A 93 10.92 6.82 -3.77
C ARG A 93 10.29 7.72 -2.71
N ILE A 94 10.94 7.84 -1.54
CA ILE A 94 10.38 8.64 -0.45
C ILE A 94 11.48 9.24 0.43
N GLY A 95 11.27 10.49 0.85
CA GLY A 95 12.14 11.15 1.83
C GLY A 95 11.93 10.61 3.24
N VAL A 96 12.95 10.70 4.10
CA VAL A 96 12.89 10.18 5.48
C VAL A 96 11.78 10.84 6.31
N VAL A 97 11.63 12.17 6.17
CA VAL A 97 10.62 12.94 6.91
C VAL A 97 9.21 12.54 6.48
N GLU A 98 8.98 12.43 5.18
CA GLU A 98 7.69 12.01 4.64
C GLU A 98 7.37 10.57 5.04
N LEU A 99 8.36 9.67 4.98
CA LEU A 99 8.19 8.29 5.42
C LEU A 99 7.79 8.22 6.90
N ALA A 100 8.44 9.01 7.76
CA ALA A 100 8.12 9.07 9.19
C ALA A 100 6.69 9.56 9.46
N ALA A 101 6.26 10.61 8.75
CA ALA A 101 4.89 11.11 8.82
C ALA A 101 3.87 10.06 8.40
N ARG A 102 4.11 9.36 7.28
CA ARG A 102 3.20 8.33 6.76
C ARG A 102 3.11 7.08 7.64
N VAL A 103 4.18 6.69 8.34
CA VAL A 103 4.11 5.59 9.31
C VAL A 103 3.63 6.02 10.70
N GLY A 104 3.41 7.32 10.93
CA GLY A 104 2.98 7.87 12.22
C GLY A 104 4.00 7.63 13.35
N ARG A 105 5.30 7.55 13.05
CA ARG A 105 6.36 7.29 14.04
C ARG A 105 7.34 8.45 14.11
N ASP A 106 7.98 8.60 15.26
CA ASP A 106 8.97 9.65 15.46
C ASP A 106 10.17 9.48 14.51
N HIS A 107 10.72 10.62 14.08
CA HIS A 107 11.81 10.67 13.10
C HIS A 107 13.07 9.93 13.58
N SER A 108 13.37 9.96 14.89
CA SER A 108 14.56 9.33 15.44
C SER A 108 14.50 7.80 15.32
N THR A 109 13.33 7.22 15.55
CA THR A 109 13.05 5.79 15.45
C THR A 109 13.08 5.35 14.01
N VAL A 110 12.42 6.09 13.13
CA VAL A 110 12.39 5.80 11.69
C VAL A 110 13.79 5.87 11.09
N SER A 111 14.60 6.87 11.46
CA SER A 111 15.98 6.99 10.98
C SER A 111 16.86 5.80 11.37
N ARG A 112 16.75 5.31 12.62
CA ARG A 112 17.46 4.10 13.08
C ARG A 112 17.00 2.85 12.31
N GLN A 113 15.71 2.71 12.08
CA GLN A 113 15.15 1.59 11.34
C GLN A 113 15.57 1.59 9.86
N ILE A 114 15.58 2.76 9.22
CA ILE A 114 16.12 2.93 7.87
C ILE A 114 17.59 2.53 7.82
N ALA A 115 18.40 2.96 8.80
CA ALA A 115 19.82 2.61 8.83
C ALA A 115 20.01 1.08 8.87
N LYS A 116 19.19 0.37 9.66
CA LYS A 116 19.17 -1.10 9.66
C LYS A 116 18.78 -1.68 8.29
N LEU A 117 17.71 -1.18 7.66
CA LEU A 117 17.27 -1.65 6.35
C LEU A 117 18.33 -1.44 5.25
N VAL A 118 19.09 -0.33 5.33
CA VAL A 118 20.22 -0.07 4.43
C VAL A 118 21.38 -1.02 4.73
N ALA A 119 21.70 -1.27 6.00
CA ALA A 119 22.73 -2.23 6.39
C ALA A 119 22.39 -3.67 5.96
N LEU A 120 21.11 -4.03 5.94
CA LEU A 120 20.60 -5.30 5.42
C LEU A 120 20.56 -5.35 3.87
N GLY A 121 20.91 -4.26 3.19
CA GLY A 121 20.89 -4.18 1.73
C GLY A 121 19.49 -4.17 1.12
N LEU A 122 18.45 -3.89 1.90
CA LEU A 122 17.04 -3.88 1.45
C LEU A 122 16.62 -2.50 0.96
N LEU A 123 17.19 -1.45 1.55
CA LEU A 123 17.02 -0.07 1.10
C LEU A 123 18.36 0.56 0.71
N GLU A 124 18.30 1.61 -0.07
CA GLU A 124 19.45 2.45 -0.40
C GLU A 124 19.06 3.93 -0.38
N ARG A 125 20.04 4.79 -0.08
CA ARG A 125 19.87 6.26 -0.05
C ARG A 125 20.47 6.87 -1.31
N ARG A 126 19.63 7.41 -2.19
CA ARG A 126 20.06 8.11 -3.40
C ARG A 126 19.86 9.63 -3.24
N PRO A 127 20.68 10.47 -3.89
CA PRO A 127 20.37 11.89 -3.99
C PRO A 127 18.99 12.08 -4.63
N SER A 128 18.18 12.99 -4.12
CA SER A 128 16.90 13.31 -4.76
C SER A 128 17.16 13.95 -6.13
N ALA A 129 16.35 13.57 -7.11
CA ALA A 129 16.42 14.13 -8.46
C ALA A 129 15.88 15.58 -8.53
N THR A 130 15.09 16.01 -7.53
CA THR A 130 14.47 17.34 -7.48
C THR A 130 15.21 18.30 -6.57
N ASP A 131 15.86 17.82 -5.51
CA ASP A 131 16.72 18.61 -4.63
C ASP A 131 17.93 17.78 -4.15
N GLY A 132 19.11 18.01 -4.72
CA GLY A 132 20.33 17.27 -4.38
C GLY A 132 20.78 17.41 -2.92
N ARG A 133 20.19 18.32 -2.13
CA ARG A 133 20.41 18.42 -0.68
C ARG A 133 19.62 17.39 0.11
N GLN A 134 18.59 16.80 -0.51
CA GLN A 134 17.76 15.76 0.07
C GLN A 134 18.18 14.38 -0.42
N ARG A 135 18.01 13.38 0.45
CA ARG A 135 18.24 11.97 0.10
C ARG A 135 16.91 11.24 0.15
N GLU A 136 16.63 10.50 -0.90
CA GLU A 136 15.46 9.65 -1.04
C GLU A 136 15.85 8.20 -0.78
N LEU A 137 14.90 7.45 -0.24
CA LEU A 137 15.01 6.02 -0.05
C LEU A 137 14.43 5.29 -1.25
N HIS A 138 15.16 4.28 -1.69
CA HIS A 138 14.72 3.34 -2.72
C HIS A 138 14.83 1.92 -2.19
N ALA A 139 13.89 1.06 -2.56
CA ALA A 139 14.04 -0.38 -2.36
C ALA A 139 15.05 -0.94 -3.38
N THR A 140 16.04 -1.66 -2.89
CA THR A 140 16.97 -2.42 -3.74
C THR A 140 16.24 -3.59 -4.40
N SER A 141 16.86 -4.28 -5.35
CA SER A 141 16.29 -5.50 -5.93
C SER A 141 15.97 -6.56 -4.86
N ALA A 142 16.80 -6.67 -3.81
CA ALA A 142 16.55 -7.56 -2.69
C ALA A 142 15.39 -7.08 -1.82
N GLY A 143 15.30 -5.77 -1.55
CA GLY A 143 14.17 -5.16 -0.84
C GLY A 143 12.84 -5.38 -1.57
N GLN A 144 12.82 -5.17 -2.89
CA GLN A 144 11.65 -5.41 -3.73
C GLN A 144 11.24 -6.89 -3.74
N ALA A 145 12.21 -7.81 -3.83
CA ALA A 145 11.91 -9.25 -3.76
C ALA A 145 11.30 -9.65 -2.42
N MET A 146 11.77 -9.04 -1.32
CA MET A 146 11.20 -9.25 0.00
C MET A 146 9.79 -8.64 0.12
N ALA A 147 9.60 -7.41 -0.38
CA ALA A 147 8.28 -6.76 -0.42
C ALA A 147 7.25 -7.58 -1.22
N ARG A 148 7.65 -8.20 -2.33
CA ARG A 148 6.76 -9.10 -3.09
C ARG A 148 6.30 -10.31 -2.29
N LYS A 149 7.19 -10.99 -1.55
CA LYS A 149 6.80 -12.11 -0.67
C LYS A 149 5.77 -11.69 0.37
N ILE A 150 5.91 -10.48 0.88
CA ILE A 150 4.98 -9.88 1.84
C ILE A 150 3.63 -9.63 1.18
N ASP A 151 3.61 -9.08 -0.02
CA ASP A 151 2.38 -8.81 -0.74
C ASP A 151 1.65 -10.09 -1.13
N ASP A 152 2.36 -11.14 -1.55
CA ASP A 152 1.79 -12.46 -1.79
C ASP A 152 1.14 -13.04 -0.52
N ALA A 153 1.78 -12.87 0.64
CA ALA A 153 1.25 -13.31 1.93
C ALA A 153 0.01 -12.50 2.35
N ARG A 154 0.01 -11.19 2.11
CA ARG A 154 -1.18 -10.35 2.32
C ARG A 154 -2.33 -10.79 1.45
N GLU A 155 -2.06 -11.12 0.19
CA GLU A 155 -3.09 -11.56 -0.74
C GLU A 155 -3.75 -12.86 -0.29
N ARG A 156 -2.95 -13.83 0.20
CA ARG A 156 -3.47 -15.06 0.83
C ARG A 156 -4.37 -14.76 2.02
N LEU A 157 -3.89 -13.96 2.97
CA LEU A 157 -4.66 -13.60 4.17
C LEU A 157 -5.92 -12.79 3.86
N ALA A 158 -5.88 -11.94 2.82
CA ALA A 158 -7.04 -11.18 2.36
C ALA A 158 -8.07 -12.11 1.74
N ARG A 159 -7.66 -13.08 0.91
CA ARG A 159 -8.56 -14.09 0.36
C ARG A 159 -9.24 -14.90 1.45
N GLU A 160 -8.49 -15.31 2.48
CA GLU A 160 -9.08 -16.00 3.64
C GLU A 160 -10.11 -15.13 4.36
N ALA A 161 -9.77 -13.88 4.67
CA ALA A 161 -10.65 -12.95 5.39
C ALA A 161 -11.93 -12.59 4.62
N LEU A 162 -11.87 -12.64 3.28
CA LEU A 162 -12.97 -12.33 2.38
C LEU A 162 -13.67 -13.60 1.86
N THR A 163 -13.43 -14.76 2.49
CA THR A 163 -14.13 -15.99 2.13
C THR A 163 -15.64 -15.79 2.29
N GLY A 164 -16.40 -16.09 1.24
CA GLY A 164 -17.85 -15.91 1.21
C GLY A 164 -18.34 -14.54 0.73
N TRP A 165 -17.43 -13.60 0.46
CA TRP A 165 -17.77 -12.33 -0.17
C TRP A 165 -17.74 -12.46 -1.70
N SER A 166 -18.67 -11.81 -2.38
CA SER A 166 -18.67 -11.65 -3.84
C SER A 166 -17.64 -10.61 -4.30
N GLU A 167 -17.22 -10.69 -5.55
CA GLU A 167 -16.31 -9.69 -6.15
C GLU A 167 -16.90 -8.27 -6.11
N GLN A 168 -18.22 -8.16 -6.25
CA GLN A 168 -18.95 -6.89 -6.20
C GLN A 168 -18.88 -6.27 -4.80
N GLU A 169 -19.06 -7.06 -3.74
CA GLU A 169 -18.95 -6.58 -2.35
C GLU A 169 -17.53 -6.13 -2.02
N VAL A 170 -16.52 -6.91 -2.43
CA VAL A 170 -15.11 -6.54 -2.23
C VAL A 170 -14.76 -5.25 -2.98
N SER A 171 -15.23 -5.11 -4.23
CA SER A 171 -15.04 -3.91 -5.03
C SER A 171 -15.72 -2.69 -4.40
N ALA A 172 -16.97 -2.83 -3.95
CA ALA A 172 -17.74 -1.75 -3.33
C ALA A 172 -17.09 -1.28 -2.00
N LEU A 173 -16.61 -2.23 -1.18
CA LEU A 173 -15.86 -1.92 0.03
C LEU A 173 -14.58 -1.15 -0.29
N GLY A 174 -13.79 -1.63 -1.26
CA GLY A 174 -12.55 -0.99 -1.68
C GLY A 174 -12.74 0.45 -2.15
N GLN A 175 -13.78 0.70 -2.97
CA GLN A 175 -14.12 2.05 -3.44
C GLN A 175 -14.55 2.97 -2.29
N SER A 176 -15.38 2.46 -1.38
CA SER A 176 -15.89 3.24 -0.24
C SER A 176 -14.77 3.63 0.73
N LEU A 177 -13.89 2.68 1.08
CA LEU A 177 -12.72 2.93 1.93
C LEU A 177 -11.77 3.95 1.28
N ARG A 178 -11.55 3.87 -0.04
CA ARG A 178 -10.71 4.83 -0.76
C ARG A 178 -11.29 6.23 -0.73
N ARG A 179 -12.59 6.36 -0.98
CA ARG A 179 -13.30 7.65 -0.95
C ARG A 179 -13.25 8.26 0.44
N TYR A 180 -13.46 7.45 1.48
CA TYR A 180 -13.37 7.88 2.88
C TYR A 180 -11.96 8.35 3.25
N ALA A 181 -10.93 7.58 2.89
CA ALA A 181 -9.53 7.97 3.15
C ALA A 181 -9.15 9.28 2.45
N ASN A 182 -9.59 9.50 1.20
CA ASN A 182 -9.35 10.75 0.49
C ASN A 182 -10.07 11.95 1.13
N ALA A 183 -11.29 11.74 1.65
CA ALA A 183 -12.02 12.78 2.36
C ALA A 183 -11.32 13.18 3.67
N LEU A 184 -10.79 12.20 4.42
CA LEU A 184 -10.00 12.47 5.63
C LEU A 184 -8.68 13.19 5.33
N ALA A 185 -8.00 12.84 4.24
CA ALA A 185 -6.74 13.47 3.85
C ALA A 185 -6.90 14.92 3.34
N ALA A 186 -8.13 15.36 3.06
CA ALA A 186 -8.45 16.71 2.62
C ALA A 186 -8.87 17.66 3.75
N LEU A 187 -8.93 17.17 5.01
CA LEU A 187 -9.12 17.97 6.22
C LEU A 187 -7.80 18.65 6.63
#